data_AF-A0A8T4DTY8-F1
#
_entry.id   AF-A0A8T4DTY8-F1
#
_cell.length_a   1.000
_cell.length_b   1.000
_cell.length_c   1.000
_cell.angle_alpha   90.00
_cell.angle_beta   90.00
_cell.angle_gamma   90.00
#
_symmetry.space_group_name_H-M   'P 1'
#
loop_
_entity.id
_entity.type
_entity.pdbx_description
1 polymer ?
#
loop_
_entity_poly.entity_id
_entity_poly.type
_entity_poly.pdbx_seq_one_letter_code
_entity_poly.pdbx_strand_id
1 'polypeptide(L)'
;MAKQNTKPQNDHIQKHNNDRDRQLLNILCNVTILLMASLTEAFSEVFGTFSKEIIGTLTTSLGATEQDAKEFDDLQKTFPATFRDELLAMKKDIITQMNEKKTELGPLLVDPLFNKGISIVEHSPRNLPRLTEDLSERSLFTCLALLQTNDPAFTTMFQELLEWMNSLPQPEKKTK
;
A
#
# COMPACT_ATOMS: atom_id res chain seq x y z
N MET A 1 17.88 50.05 0.04
CA MET A 1 18.53 48.87 -0.57
C MET A 1 17.57 47.70 -0.45
N ALA A 2 17.12 47.13 -1.58
CA ALA A 2 16.11 46.08 -1.62
C ALA A 2 16.73 44.72 -1.95
N LYS A 3 16.39 43.72 -1.11
CA LYS A 3 16.23 42.26 -1.37
C LYS A 3 17.51 41.51 -1.84
N GLN A 4 17.78 40.27 -1.44
CA GLN A 4 16.87 39.12 -1.45
C GLN A 4 17.23 38.09 -0.37
N ASN A 5 16.19 37.55 0.24
CA ASN A 5 16.20 36.44 1.18
C ASN A 5 15.96 35.16 0.36
N THR A 6 17.01 34.43 0.00
CA THR A 6 16.95 33.18 -0.76
C THR A 6 16.75 32.00 0.20
N LYS A 7 15.48 31.68 0.54
CA LYS A 7 15.17 30.47 1.31
C LYS A 7 13.83 29.72 1.07
N PRO A 8 12.99 29.98 0.04
CA PRO A 8 11.80 29.13 -0.17
C PRO A 8 12.03 27.92 -1.10
N GLN A 9 13.03 27.94 -2.00
CA GLN A 9 13.09 26.97 -3.09
C GLN A 9 13.64 25.59 -2.70
N ASN A 10 14.53 25.52 -1.69
CA ASN A 10 15.13 24.27 -1.25
C ASN A 10 14.18 23.42 -0.38
N ASP A 11 13.36 24.07 0.44
CA ASP A 11 12.41 23.39 1.33
C ASP A 11 11.29 22.69 0.55
N HIS A 12 10.83 23.29 -0.56
CA HIS A 12 9.80 22.69 -1.42
C HIS A 12 10.29 21.43 -2.15
N ILE A 13 11.53 21.44 -2.65
CA ILE A 13 12.12 20.30 -3.36
C ILE A 13 12.38 19.15 -2.37
N GLN A 14 12.89 19.47 -1.17
CA GLN A 14 13.17 18.47 -0.15
C GLN A 14 11.88 17.85 0.43
N LYS A 15 10.82 18.64 0.61
CA LYS A 15 9.51 18.14 1.02
C LYS A 15 8.85 17.26 -0.04
N HIS A 16 8.90 17.67 -1.31
CA HIS A 16 8.36 16.89 -2.43
C HIS A 16 9.05 15.53 -2.57
N ASN A 17 10.38 15.48 -2.44
CA ASN A 17 11.12 14.22 -2.50
C ASN A 17 10.81 13.32 -1.29
N ASN A 18 10.66 13.88 -0.09
CA ASN A 18 10.26 13.12 1.09
C ASN A 18 8.85 12.53 0.97
N ASP A 19 7.90 13.28 0.40
CA ASP A 19 6.53 12.79 0.17
C ASP A 19 6.52 11.68 -0.89
N ARG A 20 7.25 11.86 -2.00
CA ARG A 20 7.40 10.84 -3.05
C ARG A 20 8.02 9.55 -2.52
N ASP A 21 9.12 9.64 -1.79
CA ASP A 21 9.80 8.46 -1.24
C ASP A 21 8.91 7.73 -0.23
N ARG A 22 8.14 8.47 0.58
CA ARG A 22 7.13 7.86 1.46
C ARG A 22 6.07 7.11 0.66
N GLN A 23 5.54 7.68 -0.43
CA GLN A 23 4.56 7.02 -1.27
C GLN A 23 5.12 5.73 -1.89
N LEU A 24 6.38 5.75 -2.35
CA LEU A 24 7.05 4.56 -2.88
C LEU A 24 7.21 3.46 -1.83
N LEU A 25 7.69 3.83 -0.63
CA LEU A 25 7.84 2.87 0.47
C LEU A 25 6.50 2.29 0.89
N ASN A 26 5.44 3.09 0.91
CA ASN A 26 4.08 2.61 1.19
C ASN A 26 3.62 1.61 0.13
N ILE A 27 3.81 1.89 -1.16
CA ILE A 27 3.47 0.94 -2.22
C ILE A 27 4.22 -0.39 -2.02
N LEU A 28 5.54 -0.33 -1.82
CA LEU A 28 6.36 -1.53 -1.62
C LEU A 28 5.91 -2.33 -0.40
N CYS A 29 5.62 -1.67 0.72
CA CYS A 29 5.13 -2.32 1.93
C CYS A 29 3.76 -2.96 1.69
N ASN A 30 2.80 -2.18 1.16
CA ASN A 30 1.43 -2.62 0.97
C ASN A 30 1.36 -3.79 -0.02
N VAL A 31 2.06 -3.73 -1.15
CA VAL A 31 2.10 -4.84 -2.12
C VAL A 31 2.75 -6.08 -1.49
N THR A 32 3.83 -5.92 -0.72
CA THR A 32 4.48 -7.06 -0.04
C THR A 32 3.55 -7.71 0.99
N ILE A 33 2.86 -6.91 1.81
CA ILE A 33 1.88 -7.41 2.79
C ILE A 33 0.77 -8.17 2.06
N LEU A 34 0.21 -7.60 0.99
CA LEU A 34 -0.87 -8.23 0.23
C LEU A 34 -0.41 -9.54 -0.44
N LEU A 35 0.81 -9.58 -0.96
CA LEU A 35 1.37 -10.78 -1.56
C LEU A 35 1.60 -11.89 -0.52
N MET A 36 2.25 -11.57 0.59
CA MET A 36 2.44 -12.54 1.69
C MET A 36 1.10 -13.00 2.27
N ALA A 37 0.15 -12.07 2.41
CA ALA A 37 -1.18 -12.36 2.89
C ALA A 37 -1.92 -13.32 1.93
N SER A 38 -1.79 -13.13 0.62
CA SER A 38 -2.43 -13.97 -0.39
C SER A 38 -1.79 -15.36 -0.52
N LEU A 39 -0.51 -15.52 -0.18
CA LEU A 39 0.23 -16.78 -0.28
C LEU A 39 0.15 -17.65 0.98
N THR A 40 -0.28 -17.09 2.11
CA THR A 40 -0.36 -17.85 3.37
C THR A 40 -1.67 -18.62 3.42
N GLU A 41 -1.59 -19.94 3.64
CA GLU A 41 -2.75 -20.83 3.70
C GLU A 41 -3.76 -20.43 4.79
N ALA A 42 -3.27 -20.01 5.96
CA ALA A 42 -4.08 -19.48 7.06
C ALA A 42 -4.93 -18.26 6.67
N PHE A 43 -4.48 -17.49 5.69
CA PHE A 43 -5.22 -16.34 5.18
C PHE A 43 -6.19 -16.73 4.05
N SER A 44 -5.81 -17.71 3.22
CA SER A 44 -6.66 -18.29 2.17
C SER A 44 -7.99 -18.83 2.71
N GLU A 45 -8.00 -19.51 3.86
CA GLU A 45 -9.23 -20.05 4.47
C GLU A 45 -10.23 -18.96 4.86
N VAL A 46 -9.74 -17.83 5.37
CA VAL A 46 -10.58 -16.69 5.79
C VAL A 46 -11.19 -15.99 4.57
N PHE A 47 -10.50 -16.04 3.43
CA PHE A 47 -10.90 -15.36 2.22
C PHE A 47 -12.09 -15.98 1.47
N GLY A 48 -12.42 -17.25 1.74
CA GLY A 48 -13.65 -17.87 1.23
C GLY A 48 -14.95 -17.19 1.68
N THR A 49 -14.87 -16.28 2.66
CA THR A 49 -16.00 -15.51 3.19
C THR A 49 -16.27 -14.20 2.45
N PHE A 50 -15.38 -13.75 1.57
CA PHE A 50 -15.54 -12.48 0.87
C PHE A 50 -16.49 -12.58 -0.33
N SER A 51 -17.54 -11.76 -0.30
CA SER A 51 -18.46 -11.58 -1.43
C SER A 51 -18.30 -10.20 -2.08
N LYS A 52 -18.73 -10.05 -3.33
CA LYS A 52 -18.72 -8.76 -4.04
C LYS A 52 -19.59 -7.70 -3.34
N GLU A 53 -20.64 -8.12 -2.63
CA GLU A 53 -21.53 -7.24 -1.87
C GLU A 53 -20.83 -6.63 -0.65
N ILE A 54 -20.07 -7.44 0.08
CA ILE A 54 -19.22 -6.99 1.20
C ILE A 54 -18.20 -5.97 0.71
N ILE A 55 -17.60 -6.21 -0.46
CA ILE A 55 -16.60 -5.32 -1.06
C ILE A 55 -17.21 -4.01 -1.53
N GLY A 56 -18.40 -4.06 -2.15
CA GLY A 56 -19.14 -2.85 -2.50
C GLY A 56 -19.37 -1.96 -1.28
N THR A 57 -19.72 -2.57 -0.15
CA THR A 57 -19.91 -1.88 1.14
C THR A 57 -18.60 -1.26 1.64
N LEU A 58 -17.51 -2.03 1.67
CA LEU A 58 -16.18 -1.56 2.09
C LEU A 58 -15.64 -0.41 1.23
N THR A 59 -15.74 -0.53 -0.09
CA THR A 59 -15.25 0.46 -1.06
C THR A 59 -16.07 1.74 -1.06
N THR A 60 -17.39 1.64 -0.89
CA THR A 60 -18.27 2.81 -0.71
C THR A 60 -17.93 3.54 0.58
N SER A 61 -17.62 2.80 1.65
CA SER A 61 -17.34 3.39 2.95
C SER A 61 -15.98 4.10 3.06
N LEU A 62 -15.00 3.79 2.20
CA LEU A 62 -13.71 4.48 2.18
C LEU A 62 -13.82 6.01 1.98
N GLY A 63 -14.98 6.52 1.55
CA GLY A 63 -15.30 7.94 1.48
C GLY A 63 -16.41 8.43 2.43
N ALA A 64 -16.81 7.64 3.43
CA ALA A 64 -18.08 7.84 4.14
C ALA A 64 -17.96 8.01 5.68
N THR A 65 -19.10 8.25 6.33
CA THR A 65 -19.32 8.84 7.67
C THR A 65 -19.30 7.83 8.83
N GLU A 66 -19.62 8.27 10.06
CA GLU A 66 -19.62 7.43 11.27
C GLU A 66 -20.52 6.18 11.21
N GLN A 67 -21.59 6.21 10.41
CA GLN A 67 -22.48 5.06 10.23
C GLN A 67 -21.76 3.88 9.55
N ASP A 68 -20.82 4.19 8.67
CA ASP A 68 -20.05 3.21 7.92
C ASP A 68 -18.87 2.63 8.72
N ALA A 69 -18.57 3.19 9.90
CA ALA A 69 -17.64 2.60 10.87
C ALA A 69 -18.24 1.41 11.61
N LYS A 70 -19.57 1.40 11.84
CA LYS A 70 -20.29 0.27 12.45
C LYS A 70 -20.32 -0.95 11.54
N GLU A 71 -20.54 -0.75 10.24
CA GLU A 71 -20.50 -1.84 9.26
C GLU A 71 -19.10 -2.45 9.12
N PHE A 72 -18.05 -1.64 9.29
CA PHE A 72 -16.69 -2.16 9.38
C PHE A 72 -16.46 -2.97 10.64
N ASP A 73 -16.97 -2.51 11.78
CA ASP A 73 -16.82 -3.19 13.08
C ASP A 73 -17.54 -4.55 13.08
N ASP A 74 -18.69 -4.63 12.40
CA ASP A 74 -19.40 -5.89 12.19
C ASP A 74 -18.68 -6.81 11.19
N LEU A 75 -18.06 -6.26 10.14
CA LEU A 75 -17.22 -7.03 9.24
C LEU A 75 -15.91 -7.49 9.90
N GLN A 76 -15.36 -6.69 10.81
CA GLN A 76 -14.21 -7.06 11.64
C GLN A 76 -14.50 -8.33 12.45
N LYS A 77 -15.75 -8.53 12.89
CA LYS A 77 -16.19 -9.75 13.59
C LYS A 77 -16.26 -10.97 12.67
N THR A 78 -16.35 -10.78 11.34
CA THR A 78 -16.25 -11.86 10.35
C THR A 78 -14.83 -12.43 10.29
N PHE A 79 -13.81 -11.65 10.64
CA PHE A 79 -12.43 -12.13 10.68
C PHE A 79 -12.08 -12.77 12.03
N PRO A 80 -11.48 -13.98 12.03
CA PRO A 80 -10.87 -14.52 13.23
C PRO A 80 -9.91 -13.49 13.85
N ALA A 81 -9.95 -13.31 15.17
CA ALA A 81 -9.06 -12.36 15.85
C ALA A 81 -7.58 -12.70 15.57
N THR A 82 -7.24 -13.98 15.54
CA THR A 82 -5.91 -14.49 15.20
C THR A 82 -5.45 -14.05 13.80
N PHE A 83 -6.33 -14.10 12.80
CA PHE A 83 -6.05 -13.64 11.45
C PHE A 83 -5.70 -12.14 11.42
N ARG A 84 -6.48 -11.33 12.14
CA ARG A 84 -6.25 -9.89 12.22
C ARG A 84 -4.92 -9.56 12.92
N ASP A 85 -4.67 -10.20 14.05
CA ASP A 85 -3.46 -10.01 14.82
C ASP A 85 -2.21 -10.41 14.02
N GLU A 86 -2.26 -11.53 13.29
CA GLU A 86 -1.17 -11.98 12.42
C GLU A 86 -0.92 -11.03 11.25
N LEU A 87 -1.97 -10.55 10.59
CA LEU A 87 -1.82 -9.59 9.49
C LEU A 87 -1.24 -8.25 9.97
N LEU A 88 -1.69 -7.76 11.13
CA LEU A 88 -1.17 -6.53 11.72
C LEU A 88 0.27 -6.69 12.23
N ALA A 89 0.61 -7.85 12.80
CA ALA A 89 1.97 -8.20 13.17
C ALA A 89 2.89 -8.24 11.93
N MET A 90 2.44 -8.87 10.84
CA MET A 90 3.14 -8.90 9.56
C MET A 90 3.34 -7.49 9.00
N LYS A 91 2.30 -6.66 8.99
CA LYS A 91 2.40 -5.25 8.58
C LYS A 91 3.47 -4.53 9.39
N LYS A 92 3.45 -4.67 10.72
CA LYS A 92 4.42 -4.02 11.61
C LYS A 92 5.85 -4.50 11.34
N ASP A 93 6.04 -5.79 11.14
CA ASP A 93 7.34 -6.38 10.84
C ASP A 93 7.90 -5.85 9.50
N ILE A 94 7.09 -5.89 8.44
CA ILE A 94 7.48 -5.38 7.12
C ILE A 94 7.84 -3.89 7.18
N ILE A 95 7.02 -3.07 7.85
CA ILE A 95 7.31 -1.64 8.04
C ILE A 95 8.61 -1.43 8.81
N THR A 96 8.88 -2.26 9.83
CA THR A 96 10.13 -2.19 10.60
C THR A 96 11.32 -2.51 9.71
N GLN A 97 11.30 -3.61 8.98
CA GLN A 97 12.36 -4.00 8.04
C GLN A 97 12.58 -2.94 6.97
N MET A 98 11.52 -2.32 6.46
CA MET A 98 11.61 -1.31 5.42
C MET A 98 12.16 0.02 5.94
N ASN A 99 11.86 0.38 7.19
CA ASN A 99 12.47 1.52 7.86
C ASN A 99 13.96 1.31 8.14
N GLU A 100 14.36 0.10 8.57
CA GLU A 100 15.76 -0.27 8.77
C GLU A 100 16.56 -0.18 7.46
N LYS A 101 15.96 -0.62 6.36
CA LYS A 101 16.54 -0.58 5.01
C LYS A 101 16.38 0.77 4.31
N LYS A 102 15.67 1.74 4.89
CA LYS A 102 15.34 3.02 4.23
C LYS A 102 16.58 3.77 3.73
N THR A 103 17.66 3.77 4.52
CA THR A 103 18.93 4.42 4.14
C THR A 103 19.60 3.70 2.97
N GLU A 104 19.46 2.38 2.87
CA GLU A 104 19.97 1.56 1.76
C GLU A 104 19.12 1.71 0.49
N LEU A 105 17.81 1.89 0.67
CA LEU A 105 16.85 2.09 -0.43
C LEU A 105 16.89 3.51 -0.99
N GLY A 106 17.19 4.52 -0.17
CA GLY A 106 17.18 5.93 -0.56
C GLY A 106 17.89 6.22 -1.90
N PRO A 107 19.13 5.75 -2.12
CA PRO A 107 19.82 5.91 -3.40
C PRO A 107 19.11 5.24 -4.59
N LEU A 108 18.47 4.09 -4.39
CA LEU A 108 17.71 3.38 -5.43
C LEU A 108 16.42 4.14 -5.79
N LEU A 109 15.74 4.69 -4.79
CA LEU A 109 14.47 5.40 -5.00
C LEU A 109 14.63 6.60 -5.94
N VAL A 110 15.82 7.23 -6.02
CA VAL A 110 16.11 8.36 -6.92
C VAL A 110 15.88 8.01 -8.40
N ASP A 111 15.97 6.74 -8.78
CA ASP A 111 15.74 6.30 -10.14
C ASP A 111 14.29 6.64 -10.59
N PRO A 112 14.11 7.37 -11.72
CA PRO A 112 12.79 7.72 -12.24
C PRO A 112 11.87 6.52 -12.52
N LEU A 113 12.41 5.31 -12.74
CA LEU A 113 11.62 4.09 -12.89
C LEU A 113 10.73 3.80 -11.69
N PHE A 114 11.13 4.26 -10.49
CA PHE A 114 10.29 4.11 -9.30
C PHE A 114 9.01 4.94 -9.39
N ASN A 115 9.01 6.08 -10.09
CA ASN A 115 7.81 6.93 -10.23
C ASN A 115 6.64 6.21 -10.91
N LYS A 116 6.93 5.21 -11.73
CA LYS A 116 5.89 4.41 -12.41
C LYS A 116 4.95 3.73 -11.40
N GLY A 117 5.45 3.30 -10.25
CA GLY A 117 4.62 2.72 -9.19
C GLY A 117 3.57 3.68 -8.66
N ILE A 118 3.95 4.95 -8.43
CA ILE A 118 3.02 6.01 -8.02
C ILE A 118 1.99 6.24 -9.12
N SER A 119 2.43 6.36 -10.38
CA SER A 119 1.54 6.57 -11.51
C SER A 119 0.51 5.45 -11.65
N ILE A 120 0.87 4.17 -11.47
CA ILE A 120 -0.08 3.05 -11.52
C ILE A 120 -1.22 3.25 -10.49
N VAL A 121 -0.88 3.62 -9.25
CA VAL A 121 -1.87 3.86 -8.19
C VAL A 121 -2.70 5.12 -8.45
N GLU A 122 -2.12 6.16 -9.04
CA GLU A 122 -2.83 7.43 -9.31
C GLU A 122 -3.86 7.30 -10.43
N HIS A 123 -3.57 6.50 -11.48
CA HIS A 123 -4.50 6.25 -12.59
C HIS A 123 -5.61 5.26 -12.23
N SER A 124 -5.48 4.58 -11.08
CA SER A 124 -6.49 3.64 -10.61
C SER A 124 -7.76 4.36 -10.12
N PRO A 125 -8.95 3.70 -10.23
CA PRO A 125 -10.22 4.28 -9.80
C PRO A 125 -10.18 4.82 -8.36
N ARG A 126 -10.84 5.97 -8.14
CA ARG A 126 -10.81 6.68 -6.84
C ARG A 126 -11.44 5.91 -5.69
N ASN A 127 -12.28 4.92 -5.96
CA ASN A 127 -12.92 4.06 -4.98
C ASN A 127 -12.03 2.88 -4.51
N LEU A 128 -10.82 2.74 -5.06
CA LEU A 128 -9.85 1.76 -4.60
C LEU A 128 -8.97 2.34 -3.47
N PRO A 129 -8.54 1.50 -2.51
CA PRO A 129 -7.56 1.91 -1.50
C PRO A 129 -6.28 2.47 -2.14
N ARG A 130 -5.81 3.62 -1.64
CA ARG A 130 -4.59 4.27 -2.14
C ARG A 130 -3.36 3.59 -1.56
N LEU A 131 -2.74 2.69 -2.34
CA LEU A 131 -1.52 1.97 -1.92
C LEU A 131 -0.30 2.90 -1.71
N THR A 132 -0.40 4.17 -2.07
CA THR A 132 0.58 5.23 -1.76
C THR A 132 0.50 5.72 -0.30
N GLU A 133 -0.54 5.33 0.43
CA GLU A 133 -0.76 5.70 1.83
C GLU A 133 -0.36 4.58 2.79
N ASP A 134 -0.16 4.93 4.07
CA ASP A 134 -0.09 3.93 5.13
C ASP A 134 -1.50 3.40 5.37
N LEU A 135 -1.81 2.23 4.79
CA LEU A 135 -3.17 1.69 4.79
C LEU A 135 -3.64 1.42 6.21
N SER A 136 -4.80 1.97 6.57
CA SER A 136 -5.49 1.53 7.78
C SER A 136 -5.77 0.02 7.74
N GLU A 137 -5.98 -0.60 8.89
CA GLU A 137 -6.42 -1.99 8.99
C GLU A 137 -7.61 -2.28 8.06
N ARG A 138 -8.58 -1.36 8.04
CA ARG A 138 -9.74 -1.39 7.14
C ARG A 138 -9.37 -1.44 5.67
N SER A 139 -8.53 -0.51 5.25
CA SER A 139 -8.10 -0.41 3.87
C SER A 139 -7.34 -1.66 3.44
N LEU A 140 -6.54 -2.25 4.34
CA LEU A 140 -5.81 -3.48 4.10
C LEU A 140 -6.74 -4.68 3.90
N PHE A 141 -7.76 -4.86 4.75
CA PHE A 141 -8.77 -5.92 4.54
C PHE A 141 -9.58 -5.71 3.27
N THR A 142 -9.85 -4.46 2.91
CA THR A 142 -10.54 -4.13 1.66
C THR A 142 -9.70 -4.56 0.45
N CYS A 143 -8.39 -4.28 0.44
CA CYS A 143 -7.48 -4.77 -0.59
C CYS A 143 -7.49 -6.30 -0.70
N LEU A 144 -7.44 -7.01 0.43
CA LEU A 144 -7.46 -8.48 0.43
C LEU A 144 -8.77 -9.03 -0.13
N ALA A 145 -9.91 -8.43 0.24
CA ALA A 145 -11.20 -8.81 -0.31
C ALA A 145 -11.29 -8.57 -1.83
N LEU A 146 -10.79 -7.43 -2.29
CA LEU A 146 -10.72 -7.08 -3.71
C LEU A 146 -9.89 -8.10 -4.50
N LEU A 147 -8.73 -8.54 -3.97
CA LEU A 147 -7.93 -9.60 -4.59
C LEU A 147 -8.69 -10.92 -4.70
N GLN A 148 -9.35 -11.32 -3.61
CA GLN A 148 -9.99 -12.63 -3.50
C GLN A 148 -11.22 -12.77 -4.39
N THR A 149 -11.99 -11.71 -4.52
CA THR A 149 -13.13 -11.69 -5.45
C THR A 149 -12.74 -11.38 -6.89
N ASN A 150 -11.45 -11.25 -7.16
CA ASN A 150 -10.88 -10.88 -8.46
C ASN A 150 -11.55 -9.61 -9.01
N ASP A 151 -11.64 -8.56 -8.19
CA ASP A 151 -12.11 -7.26 -8.67
C ASP A 151 -11.24 -6.82 -9.86
N PRO A 152 -11.81 -6.60 -11.06
CA PRO A 152 -11.01 -6.39 -12.26
C PRO A 152 -10.08 -5.18 -12.15
N ALA A 153 -10.57 -4.08 -11.56
CA ALA A 153 -9.79 -2.85 -11.46
C ALA A 153 -8.64 -3.01 -10.47
N PHE A 154 -8.91 -3.58 -9.29
CA PHE A 154 -7.87 -3.82 -8.30
C PHE A 154 -6.85 -4.85 -8.76
N THR A 155 -7.30 -5.96 -9.35
CA THR A 155 -6.40 -7.02 -9.85
C THR A 155 -5.50 -6.50 -10.97
N THR A 156 -6.01 -5.70 -11.92
CA THR A 156 -5.17 -5.08 -12.94
C THR A 156 -4.13 -4.15 -12.32
N MET A 157 -4.52 -3.25 -11.42
CA MET A 157 -3.57 -2.39 -10.70
C MET A 157 -2.51 -3.22 -9.97
N PHE A 158 -2.92 -4.28 -9.27
CA PHE A 158 -2.02 -5.13 -8.50
C PHE A 158 -1.03 -5.88 -9.39
N GLN A 159 -1.49 -6.42 -10.53
CA GLN A 159 -0.62 -7.07 -11.52
C GLN A 159 0.39 -6.09 -12.12
N GLU A 160 -0.04 -4.89 -12.51
CA GLU A 160 0.86 -3.85 -13.01
C GLU A 160 1.92 -3.45 -11.99
N LEU A 161 1.56 -3.40 -10.70
CA LEU A 161 2.50 -3.15 -9.61
C LEU A 161 3.51 -4.29 -9.45
N LEU A 162 3.09 -5.55 -9.54
CA LEU A 162 4.00 -6.70 -9.49
C LEU A 162 4.97 -6.70 -10.69
N GLU A 163 4.47 -6.44 -11.89
CA GLU A 163 5.30 -6.31 -13.09
C GLU A 163 6.30 -5.16 -12.97
N TRP A 164 5.85 -4.01 -12.46
CA TRP A 164 6.70 -2.87 -12.18
C TRP A 164 7.79 -3.23 -11.15
N MET A 165 7.44 -3.86 -10.03
CA MET A 165 8.42 -4.29 -9.01
C MET A 165 9.46 -5.25 -9.59
N ASN A 166 9.05 -6.17 -10.48
CA ASN A 166 9.98 -7.09 -11.17
C ASN A 166 10.90 -6.38 -12.16
N SER A 167 10.52 -5.19 -12.63
CA SER A 167 11.32 -4.37 -13.57
C SER A 167 12.29 -3.41 -12.87
N LEU A 168 12.24 -3.30 -11.54
CA LEU A 168 13.08 -2.36 -10.80
C LEU A 168 14.56 -2.79 -10.82
N PRO A 169 15.49 -1.82 -10.84
CA PRO A 169 16.92 -2.12 -10.76
C PRO A 169 17.22 -2.83 -9.43
N GLN A 170 17.89 -3.98 -9.52
CA GLN A 170 18.35 -4.67 -8.32
C GLN A 170 19.58 -3.96 -7.75
N PRO A 171 19.74 -3.90 -6.43
CA PRO A 171 20.98 -3.42 -5.83
C PRO A 171 22.14 -4.26 -6.36
N GLU A 172 23.15 -3.62 -6.94
CA GLU A 172 24.34 -4.31 -7.41
C GLU A 172 24.88 -5.18 -6.27
N LYS A 173 24.96 -6.49 -6.50
CA LYS A 173 25.63 -7.40 -5.55
C LYS A 173 27.05 -6.90 -5.46
N LYS A 174 27.43 -6.29 -4.33
CA LYS A 174 28.82 -5.98 -4.04
C LYS A 174 29.61 -7.29 -4.10
N THR A 175 30.27 -7.54 -5.22
CA THR A 175 31.30 -8.57 -5.35
C THR A 175 32.39 -8.17 -4.36
N LYS A 176 32.52 -8.95 -3.28
CA LYS A 176 33.67 -8.88 -2.39
C LYS A 176 34.91 -9.39 -3.11
#